data_AF-A0A7Y5GZZ2-F1
#
_entry.id   AF-A0A7Y5GZZ2-F1
#
_cell.length_a   1.000
_cell.length_b   1.000
_cell.length_c   1.000
_cell.angle_alpha   90.00
_cell.angle_beta   90.00
_cell.angle_gamma   90.00
#
_symmetry.space_group_name_H-M   'P 1'
#
loop_
_entity.id
_entity.type
_entity.pdbx_description
1 polymer ?
#
loop_
_entity_poly.entity_id
_entity_poly.type
_entity_poly.pdbx_seq_one_letter_code
_entity_poly.pdbx_strand_id
1 'polypeptide(L)'
;MTECKDDTVVAEATTKCTPKDDKSPEKAEVPKCDVEPPTDTDTQWVAAMLFAEATAGRIEDDEREAIAWVILNRKAHNSKYAGEGMGTTDIKSILVAPDQFIGYKNSNWRLVMNADDTMKDKETLSKLLSQSKIGKTKDGKLTVCESFKHCVAVAKKAMAPGAEPSDPTYKTFIAYQKAKFAGSYRWEWAAKIGEHNFHKWRDGYENPKQIPKKKPKS
;
A
#
# COMPACT_ATOMS: atom_id res chain seq x y z
N MET A 1 -15.36 -33.73 48.26
CA MET A 1 -15.11 -35.09 48.77
C MET A 1 -13.66 -35.40 48.50
N THR A 2 -12.95 -35.74 49.56
CA THR A 2 -11.50 -35.97 49.64
C THR A 2 -11.23 -37.43 49.36
N GLU A 3 -10.23 -37.77 48.54
CA GLU A 3 -9.48 -39.03 48.67
C GLU A 3 -8.09 -38.85 48.03
N CYS A 4 -7.06 -38.85 48.87
CA CYS A 4 -5.70 -39.24 48.52
C CYS A 4 -5.24 -40.16 49.65
N LYS A 5 -4.93 -41.41 49.31
CA LYS A 5 -4.40 -42.43 50.23
C LYS A 5 -2.89 -42.23 50.36
N ASP A 6 -2.41 -42.37 51.58
CA ASP A 6 -0.99 -42.39 51.94
C ASP A 6 -0.32 -43.68 51.47
N ASP A 7 0.94 -43.56 51.01
CA ASP A 7 2.00 -44.50 51.35
C ASP A 7 3.37 -43.78 51.32
N THR A 8 3.82 -43.44 52.52
CA THR A 8 5.18 -43.48 53.10
C THR A 8 6.42 -43.38 52.17
N VAL A 9 7.27 -42.36 52.40
CA VAL A 9 8.65 -42.43 52.97
C VAL A 9 9.42 -41.14 52.64
N VAL A 10 9.66 -40.34 53.70
CA VAL A 10 10.84 -39.50 54.02
C VAL A 10 11.72 -38.97 52.88
N ALA A 11 11.64 -37.66 52.61
CA ALA A 11 12.78 -36.72 52.63
C ALA A 11 12.31 -35.30 52.28
N GLU A 12 12.86 -34.32 52.99
CA GLU A 12 12.53 -32.90 52.96
C GLU A 12 12.61 -32.26 51.56
N ALA A 13 11.49 -31.65 51.15
CA ALA A 13 11.52 -30.46 50.32
C ALA A 13 10.23 -29.67 50.58
N THR A 14 10.36 -28.51 51.23
CA THR A 14 9.29 -27.54 51.41
C THR A 14 8.80 -27.03 50.04
N THR A 15 7.84 -27.73 49.45
CA THR A 15 7.11 -27.24 48.27
C THR A 15 6.09 -26.22 48.75
N LYS A 16 6.43 -24.93 48.65
CA LYS A 16 5.44 -23.85 48.76
C LYS A 16 4.42 -24.00 47.64
N CYS A 17 3.20 -24.38 47.99
CA CYS A 17 2.03 -24.22 47.13
C CYS A 17 1.75 -22.72 46.98
N THR A 18 2.26 -22.09 45.92
CA THR A 18 1.73 -20.79 45.48
C THR A 18 0.37 -21.02 44.82
N PRO A 19 -0.67 -20.26 45.19
CA PRO A 19 -1.91 -20.22 44.43
C PRO A 19 -1.58 -19.90 42.97
N LYS A 20 -2.10 -20.70 42.02
CA LYS A 20 -2.19 -20.26 40.63
C LYS A 20 -3.17 -19.10 40.62
N ASP A 21 -2.64 -17.88 40.58
CA ASP A 21 -3.41 -16.72 40.18
C ASP A 21 -3.93 -16.98 38.78
N ASP A 22 -5.21 -17.32 38.70
CA ASP A 22 -5.99 -17.48 37.48
C ASP A 22 -6.24 -16.08 36.89
N LYS A 23 -5.17 -15.36 36.57
CA LYS A 23 -5.24 -14.15 35.75
C LYS A 23 -5.35 -14.61 34.31
N SER A 24 -6.59 -14.92 33.91
CA SER A 24 -6.99 -14.88 32.51
C SER A 24 -6.42 -13.57 31.93
N PRO A 25 -5.63 -13.60 30.85
CA PRO A 25 -5.05 -12.40 30.30
C PRO A 25 -6.20 -11.46 29.95
N GLU A 26 -6.23 -10.32 30.63
CA GLU A 26 -7.13 -9.21 30.37
C GLU A 26 -7.12 -9.01 28.85
N LYS A 27 -8.26 -9.27 28.19
CA LYS A 27 -8.40 -9.14 26.75
C LYS A 27 -8.05 -7.70 26.42
N ALA A 28 -6.81 -7.47 25.99
CA ALA A 28 -6.37 -6.16 25.55
C ALA A 28 -7.39 -5.67 24.52
N GLU A 29 -8.06 -4.57 24.86
CA GLU A 29 -9.14 -4.02 24.06
C GLU A 29 -8.55 -3.71 22.68
N VAL A 30 -9.06 -4.38 21.64
CA VAL A 30 -8.55 -4.18 20.28
C VAL A 30 -8.88 -2.73 19.91
N PRO A 31 -7.87 -1.89 19.59
CA PRO A 31 -8.12 -0.50 19.25
C PRO A 31 -9.11 -0.42 18.09
N LYS A 32 -10.21 0.30 18.29
CA LYS A 32 -11.26 0.43 17.28
C LYS A 32 -10.75 1.29 16.13
N CYS A 33 -10.73 0.71 14.93
CA CYS A 33 -10.38 1.42 13.70
C CYS A 33 -11.63 2.10 13.10
N ASP A 34 -11.73 3.42 13.15
CA ASP A 34 -12.82 4.17 12.48
C ASP A 34 -12.32 4.75 11.16
N VAL A 35 -12.56 4.06 10.05
CA VAL A 35 -12.16 4.50 8.70
C VAL A 35 -13.36 4.99 7.92
N GLU A 36 -13.19 6.13 7.26
CA GLU A 36 -14.13 6.60 6.25
C GLU A 36 -13.60 6.27 4.84
N PRO A 37 -14.14 5.23 4.17
CA PRO A 37 -13.73 4.93 2.80
C PRO A 37 -14.09 6.08 1.85
N PRO A 38 -13.29 6.35 0.79
CA PRO A 38 -13.69 7.29 -0.25
C PRO A 38 -15.00 6.86 -0.92
N THR A 39 -15.81 7.83 -1.34
CA THR A 39 -17.05 7.57 -2.09
C THR A 39 -16.82 7.52 -3.60
N ASP A 40 -15.86 8.29 -4.10
CA ASP A 40 -15.44 8.30 -5.50
C ASP A 40 -14.62 7.04 -5.84
N THR A 41 -15.02 6.35 -6.91
CA THR A 41 -14.42 5.07 -7.33
C THR A 41 -12.93 5.22 -7.62
N ASP A 42 -12.50 6.22 -8.38
CA ASP A 42 -11.09 6.42 -8.71
C ASP A 42 -10.23 6.60 -7.46
N THR A 43 -10.74 7.36 -6.48
CA THR A 43 -10.09 7.57 -5.19
C THR A 43 -10.02 6.27 -4.37
N GLN A 44 -11.06 5.43 -4.41
CA GLN A 44 -11.03 4.10 -3.78
C GLN A 44 -9.90 3.24 -4.36
N TRP A 45 -9.78 3.19 -5.69
CA TRP A 45 -8.74 2.43 -6.38
C TRP A 45 -7.33 2.92 -6.03
N VAL A 46 -7.10 4.23 -6.04
CA VAL A 46 -5.79 4.81 -5.66
C VAL A 46 -5.49 4.52 -4.19
N ALA A 47 -6.43 4.72 -3.27
CA ALA A 47 -6.21 4.47 -1.84
C ALA A 47 -5.89 2.99 -1.54
N ALA A 48 -6.63 2.06 -2.15
CA ALA A 48 -6.39 0.64 -2.02
C ALA A 48 -5.02 0.23 -2.57
N MET A 49 -4.62 0.82 -3.70
CA MET A 49 -3.33 0.56 -4.32
C MET A 49 -2.18 1.04 -3.43
N LEU A 50 -2.24 2.29 -2.99
CA LEU A 50 -1.25 2.87 -2.08
C LEU A 50 -1.09 2.03 -0.82
N PHE A 51 -2.21 1.59 -0.24
CA PHE A 51 -2.17 0.74 0.93
C PHE A 51 -1.49 -0.60 0.65
N ALA A 52 -1.84 -1.26 -0.47
CA ALA A 52 -1.28 -2.55 -0.83
C ALA A 52 0.23 -2.49 -1.12
N GLU A 53 0.69 -1.45 -1.81
CA GLU A 53 2.12 -1.18 -2.02
C GLU A 53 2.83 -0.81 -0.71
N ALA A 54 2.24 0.07 0.09
CA ALA A 54 2.87 0.59 1.31
C ALA A 54 3.06 -0.47 2.39
N THR A 55 2.12 -1.41 2.54
CA THR A 55 2.25 -2.53 3.48
C THR A 55 3.19 -3.61 2.99
N ALA A 56 3.39 -3.75 1.67
CA ALA A 56 4.40 -4.65 1.11
C ALA A 56 5.82 -4.08 1.29
N GLY A 57 5.99 -2.78 1.08
CA GLY A 57 7.30 -2.10 1.07
C GLY A 57 7.70 -1.40 2.38
N ARG A 58 6.80 -1.24 3.35
CA ARG A 58 6.99 -0.35 4.53
C ARG A 58 7.36 1.08 4.11
N ILE A 59 6.60 1.57 3.13
CA ILE A 59 6.81 2.83 2.41
C ILE A 59 6.48 4.03 3.31
N GLU A 60 7.35 5.05 3.27
CA GLU A 60 7.20 6.34 3.97
C GLU A 60 6.11 7.22 3.33
N ASP A 61 5.60 8.21 4.05
CA ASP A 61 4.45 9.01 3.63
C ASP A 61 4.71 9.78 2.31
N ASP A 62 5.86 10.44 2.19
CA ASP A 62 6.28 11.16 0.97
C ASP A 62 6.37 10.22 -0.24
N GLU A 63 6.77 8.97 -0.01
CA GLU A 63 6.90 7.96 -1.05
C GLU A 63 5.52 7.41 -1.48
N ARG A 64 4.55 7.33 -0.57
CA ARG A 64 3.15 7.02 -0.92
C ARG A 64 2.54 8.13 -1.77
N GLU A 65 2.76 9.38 -1.38
CA GLU A 65 2.30 10.53 -2.16
C GLU A 65 2.92 10.52 -3.57
N ALA A 66 4.22 10.25 -3.66
CA ALA A 66 4.90 10.13 -4.94
C ALA A 66 4.31 9.01 -5.83
N ILE A 67 4.00 7.84 -5.27
CA ILE A 67 3.36 6.73 -6.01
C ILE A 67 1.95 7.13 -6.48
N ALA A 68 1.18 7.85 -5.66
CA ALA A 68 -0.13 8.35 -6.03
C ALA A 68 -0.03 9.24 -7.28
N TRP A 69 0.92 10.17 -7.27
CA TRP A 69 1.18 11.06 -8.40
C TRP A 69 1.60 10.32 -9.67
N VAL A 70 2.40 9.25 -9.57
CA VAL A 70 2.74 8.41 -10.74
C VAL A 70 1.48 7.84 -11.41
N ILE A 71 0.49 7.37 -10.64
CA ILE A 71 -0.77 6.85 -11.16
C ILE A 71 -1.54 7.95 -11.92
N LEU A 72 -1.61 9.15 -11.33
CA LEU A 72 -2.34 10.28 -11.91
C LEU A 72 -1.65 10.86 -13.14
N ASN A 73 -0.32 10.96 -13.13
CA ASN A 73 0.47 11.39 -14.28
C ASN A 73 0.25 10.46 -15.47
N ARG A 74 0.22 9.13 -15.23
CA ARG A 74 -0.14 8.16 -16.28
C ARG A 74 -1.54 8.36 -16.81
N LYS A 75 -2.52 8.54 -15.93
CA LYS A 75 -3.91 8.80 -16.33
C LYS A 75 -4.00 10.04 -17.22
N ALA A 76 -3.42 11.14 -16.78
CA ALA A 76 -3.41 12.41 -17.50
C ALA A 76 -2.72 12.29 -18.86
N HIS A 77 -1.56 11.61 -18.91
CA HIS A 77 -0.82 11.39 -20.15
C HIS A 77 -1.56 10.47 -21.13
N ASN A 78 -2.10 9.34 -20.68
CA ASN A 78 -2.91 8.45 -21.52
C ASN A 78 -4.14 9.18 -22.07
N SER A 79 -4.77 10.03 -21.25
CA SER A 79 -5.92 10.84 -21.66
C SER A 79 -5.55 11.85 -22.74
N LYS A 80 -4.40 12.53 -22.58
CA LYS A 80 -3.89 13.51 -23.56
C LYS A 80 -3.65 12.88 -24.94
N TYR A 81 -3.23 11.62 -24.99
CA TYR A 81 -2.93 10.89 -26.22
C TYR A 81 -3.95 9.77 -26.51
N ALA A 82 -5.18 9.92 -26.00
CA ALA A 82 -6.25 8.96 -26.25
C ALA A 82 -6.51 8.83 -27.76
N GLY A 83 -6.59 7.59 -28.26
CA GLY A 83 -6.72 7.32 -29.69
C GLY A 83 -5.40 7.29 -30.48
N GLU A 84 -4.27 7.67 -29.88
CA GLU A 84 -2.94 7.56 -30.51
C GLU A 84 -2.21 6.25 -30.14
N GLY A 85 -2.94 5.27 -29.61
CA GLY A 85 -2.39 4.00 -29.17
C GLY A 85 -1.67 4.07 -27.82
N MET A 86 -1.83 5.17 -27.05
CA MET A 86 -1.51 5.12 -25.62
C MET A 86 -2.52 4.24 -24.88
N GLY A 87 -2.04 3.65 -23.79
CA GLY A 87 -2.79 2.72 -22.94
C GLY A 87 -4.07 3.31 -22.35
N THR A 88 -4.64 2.59 -21.40
CA THR A 88 -5.97 2.86 -20.85
C THR A 88 -6.05 4.17 -20.06
N THR A 89 -7.17 4.88 -20.17
CA THR A 89 -7.39 6.17 -19.50
C THR A 89 -8.09 6.04 -18.14
N ASP A 90 -8.61 4.87 -17.80
CA ASP A 90 -9.22 4.60 -16.50
C ASP A 90 -8.18 4.09 -15.48
N ILE A 91 -8.36 4.48 -14.22
CA ILE A 91 -7.42 4.14 -13.14
C ILE A 91 -7.33 2.63 -12.95
N LYS A 92 -8.47 1.92 -12.95
CA LYS A 92 -8.50 0.46 -12.79
C LYS A 92 -7.54 -0.21 -13.76
N SER A 93 -7.66 0.09 -15.05
CA SER A 93 -6.82 -0.52 -16.09
C SER A 93 -5.34 -0.15 -15.98
N ILE A 94 -5.02 1.07 -15.55
CA ILE A 94 -3.63 1.48 -15.24
C ILE A 94 -3.04 0.61 -14.11
N LEU A 95 -3.84 0.32 -13.09
CA LEU A 95 -3.40 -0.42 -11.90
C LEU A 95 -3.28 -1.93 -12.15
N VAL A 96 -4.23 -2.52 -12.88
CA VAL A 96 -4.24 -3.98 -13.15
C VAL A 96 -3.36 -4.38 -14.33
N ALA A 97 -2.82 -3.41 -15.08
CA ALA A 97 -1.92 -3.67 -16.18
C ALA A 97 -0.73 -4.55 -15.72
N PRO A 98 -0.33 -5.56 -16.52
CA PRO A 98 0.78 -6.44 -16.17
C PRO A 98 2.03 -5.65 -15.76
N ASP A 99 2.65 -6.10 -14.68
CA ASP A 99 3.92 -5.61 -14.15
C ASP A 99 3.97 -4.12 -13.77
N GLN A 100 2.81 -3.47 -13.58
CA GLN A 100 2.76 -2.06 -13.16
C GLN A 100 2.75 -1.88 -11.65
N PHE A 101 1.82 -2.54 -10.96
CA PHE A 101 1.69 -2.46 -9.50
C PHE A 101 1.52 -3.87 -8.92
N ILE A 102 2.45 -4.25 -8.04
CA ILE A 102 2.50 -5.60 -7.46
C ILE A 102 1.43 -5.73 -6.37
N GLY A 103 1.11 -4.62 -5.70
CA GLY A 103 0.13 -4.59 -4.61
C GLY A 103 -1.25 -5.09 -5.03
N TYR A 104 -1.69 -4.89 -6.28
CA TYR A 104 -2.99 -5.39 -6.76
C TYR A 104 -3.09 -6.92 -6.64
N LYS A 105 -1.96 -7.62 -6.81
CA LYS A 105 -1.88 -9.08 -6.73
C LYS A 105 -1.65 -9.59 -5.30
N ASN A 106 -1.46 -8.71 -4.32
CA ASN A 106 -1.14 -9.13 -2.95
C ASN A 106 -2.39 -9.27 -2.05
N SER A 107 -2.21 -9.89 -0.88
CA SER A 107 -3.27 -10.09 0.11
C SER A 107 -3.75 -8.80 0.77
N ASN A 108 -2.93 -7.75 0.82
CA ASN A 108 -3.28 -6.45 1.39
C ASN A 108 -4.32 -5.71 0.53
N TRP A 109 -4.31 -5.90 -0.80
CA TRP A 109 -5.40 -5.45 -1.67
C TRP A 109 -6.75 -6.02 -1.23
N ARG A 110 -6.80 -7.35 -1.00
CA ARG A 110 -8.03 -8.05 -0.60
C ARG A 110 -8.47 -7.74 0.83
N LEU A 111 -7.60 -7.16 1.66
CA LEU A 111 -7.98 -6.66 2.98
C LEU A 111 -8.97 -5.49 2.87
N VAL A 112 -8.83 -4.65 1.83
CA VAL A 112 -9.64 -3.43 1.66
C VAL A 112 -10.60 -3.50 0.46
N MET A 113 -10.37 -4.40 -0.48
CA MET A 113 -11.20 -4.60 -1.68
C MET A 113 -11.89 -5.97 -1.67
N ASN A 114 -13.13 -6.03 -2.12
CA ASN A 114 -13.90 -7.26 -2.38
C ASN A 114 -13.35 -8.03 -3.58
N ALA A 115 -13.88 -9.22 -3.83
CA ALA A 115 -13.45 -10.08 -4.94
C ALA A 115 -13.76 -9.48 -6.32
N ASP A 116 -14.82 -8.66 -6.41
CA ASP A 116 -15.23 -7.91 -7.60
C ASP A 116 -14.48 -6.57 -7.76
N ASP A 117 -13.47 -6.32 -6.91
CA ASP A 117 -12.72 -5.08 -6.82
C ASP A 117 -13.57 -3.84 -6.48
N THR A 118 -14.67 -4.01 -5.76
CA THR A 118 -15.32 -2.91 -5.05
C THR A 118 -14.67 -2.69 -3.69
N MET A 119 -14.62 -1.45 -3.20
CA MET A 119 -14.15 -1.19 -1.83
C MET A 119 -15.12 -1.78 -0.82
N LYS A 120 -14.59 -2.43 0.22
CA LYS A 120 -15.39 -2.91 1.35
C LYS A 120 -16.09 -1.73 2.03
N ASP A 121 -17.26 -2.00 2.59
CA ASP A 121 -17.99 -1.01 3.36
C ASP A 121 -17.24 -0.61 4.65
N LYS A 122 -17.67 0.50 5.25
CA LYS A 122 -17.06 1.07 6.46
C LYS A 122 -16.99 0.08 7.62
N GLU A 123 -18.05 -0.67 7.88
CA GLU A 123 -18.11 -1.60 9.01
C GLU A 123 -17.12 -2.75 8.83
N THR A 124 -17.14 -3.35 7.63
CA THR A 124 -16.25 -4.45 7.25
C THR A 124 -14.78 -4.00 7.29
N LEU A 125 -14.45 -2.83 6.71
CA LEU A 125 -13.09 -2.28 6.75
C LEU A 125 -12.61 -2.04 8.18
N SER A 126 -13.44 -1.37 8.98
CA SER A 126 -13.15 -1.05 10.38
C SER A 126 -12.83 -2.31 11.18
N LYS A 127 -13.64 -3.36 10.99
CA LYS A 127 -13.42 -4.67 11.65
C LYS A 127 -12.12 -5.34 11.19
N LEU A 128 -11.91 -5.47 9.89
CA LEU A 128 -10.74 -6.18 9.33
C LEU A 128 -9.42 -5.47 9.64
N LEU A 129 -9.39 -4.14 9.54
CA LEU A 129 -8.19 -3.34 9.82
C LEU A 129 -7.85 -3.34 11.32
N SER A 130 -8.85 -3.35 12.21
CA SER A 130 -8.62 -3.48 13.66
C SER A 130 -8.03 -4.85 14.04
N GLN A 131 -8.42 -5.90 13.33
CA GLN A 131 -7.99 -7.28 13.60
C GLN A 131 -6.68 -7.64 12.90
N SER A 132 -6.25 -6.83 11.93
CA SER A 132 -5.09 -7.12 11.10
C SER A 132 -3.79 -6.99 11.90
N LYS A 133 -3.02 -8.08 11.90
CA LYS A 133 -1.64 -8.12 12.43
C LYS A 133 -0.59 -7.77 11.37
N ILE A 134 -1.02 -7.36 10.17
CA ILE A 134 -0.14 -7.13 9.03
C ILE A 134 0.74 -5.92 9.30
N GLY A 135 1.97 -6.18 9.77
CA GLY A 135 3.12 -5.29 9.66
C GLY A 135 2.95 -3.92 10.32
N LYS A 136 3.43 -3.79 11.56
CA LYS A 136 3.90 -2.47 12.02
C LYS A 136 4.90 -1.92 10.98
N THR A 137 4.87 -0.62 10.71
CA THR A 137 5.93 0.04 9.92
C THR A 137 7.31 -0.23 10.54
N LYS A 138 8.42 0.03 9.82
CA LYS A 138 9.80 -0.22 10.35
C LYS A 138 10.01 0.37 11.76
N ASP A 139 9.32 1.45 12.09
CA ASP A 139 9.43 2.16 13.36
C ASP A 139 8.43 1.69 14.45
N GLY A 140 7.56 0.73 14.15
CA GLY A 140 6.57 0.25 15.11
C GLY A 140 5.35 1.16 15.29
N LYS A 141 5.32 2.33 14.63
CA LYS A 141 4.45 3.47 14.98
C LYS A 141 3.06 3.47 14.37
N LEU A 142 2.89 2.97 13.13
CA LEU A 142 1.60 2.99 12.45
C LEU A 142 0.96 1.60 12.46
N THR A 143 -0.27 1.54 12.95
CA THR A 143 -1.17 0.40 12.82
C THR A 143 -1.64 0.25 11.37
N VAL A 144 -2.16 -0.93 11.01
CA VAL A 144 -2.76 -1.19 9.68
C VAL A 144 -3.88 -0.19 9.39
N CYS A 145 -4.68 0.09 10.42
CA CYS A 145 -5.73 1.10 10.39
C CYS A 145 -5.22 2.49 10.00
N GLU A 146 -4.23 3.00 10.74
CA GLU A 146 -3.67 4.33 10.48
C GLU A 146 -2.98 4.40 9.12
N SER A 147 -2.31 3.32 8.72
CA SER A 147 -1.72 3.22 7.39
C SER A 147 -2.77 3.36 6.28
N PHE A 148 -3.91 2.67 6.39
CA PHE A 148 -4.98 2.81 5.41
C PHE A 148 -5.62 4.20 5.42
N LYS A 149 -5.89 4.77 6.61
CA LYS A 149 -6.37 6.16 6.74
C LYS A 149 -5.44 7.15 6.04
N HIS A 150 -4.15 6.98 6.22
CA HIS A 150 -3.15 7.81 5.58
C HIS A 150 -3.19 7.66 4.04
N CYS A 151 -3.29 6.42 3.53
CA CYS A 151 -3.43 6.17 2.09
C CYS A 151 -4.70 6.82 1.51
N VAL A 152 -5.80 6.80 2.25
CA VAL A 152 -7.04 7.51 1.88
C VAL A 152 -6.82 9.02 1.82
N ALA A 153 -6.14 9.60 2.81
CA ALA A 153 -5.84 11.03 2.84
C ALA A 153 -4.95 11.45 1.66
N VAL A 154 -3.90 10.67 1.37
CA VAL A 154 -3.00 10.90 0.23
C VAL A 154 -3.76 10.79 -1.10
N ALA A 155 -4.58 9.76 -1.28
CA ALA A 155 -5.40 9.62 -2.49
C ALA A 155 -6.34 10.81 -2.69
N LYS A 156 -7.03 11.25 -1.63
CA LYS A 156 -7.91 12.43 -1.69
C LYS A 156 -7.14 13.71 -2.01
N LYS A 157 -5.95 13.90 -1.43
CA LYS A 157 -5.07 15.04 -1.71
C LYS A 157 -4.65 15.06 -3.17
N ALA A 158 -4.15 13.94 -3.70
CA ALA A 158 -3.68 13.84 -5.07
C ALA A 158 -4.82 14.00 -6.10
N MET A 159 -6.02 13.51 -5.77
CA MET A 159 -7.22 13.62 -6.62
C MET A 159 -7.95 14.97 -6.51
N ALA A 160 -7.52 15.87 -5.60
CA ALA A 160 -8.19 17.15 -5.39
C ALA A 160 -8.04 18.07 -6.62
N PRO A 161 -9.07 18.83 -6.99
CA PRO A 161 -8.96 19.82 -8.07
C PRO A 161 -7.80 20.78 -7.84
N GLY A 162 -6.94 20.95 -8.86
CA GLY A 162 -5.80 21.86 -8.79
C GLY A 162 -4.59 21.33 -8.00
N ALA A 163 -4.55 20.03 -7.68
CA ALA A 163 -3.41 19.43 -6.99
C ALA A 163 -2.14 19.30 -7.85
N GLU A 164 -2.24 19.41 -9.19
CA GLU A 164 -1.11 19.24 -10.14
C GLU A 164 0.17 20.06 -9.82
N PRO A 165 0.10 21.31 -9.31
CA PRO A 165 1.29 22.08 -8.92
C PRO A 165 2.04 21.50 -7.71
N SER A 166 1.48 20.50 -7.02
CA SER A 166 2.07 19.86 -5.83
C SER A 166 2.70 18.49 -6.10
N ASP A 167 2.76 18.03 -7.36
CA ASP A 167 3.40 16.77 -7.73
C ASP A 167 4.90 16.79 -7.34
N PRO A 168 5.33 16.05 -6.30
CA PRO A 168 6.72 16.01 -5.85
C PRO A 168 7.61 15.18 -6.79
N THR A 169 7.01 14.53 -7.78
CA THR A 169 7.68 13.58 -8.65
C THR A 169 8.08 14.17 -10.00
N TYR A 170 7.93 15.48 -10.23
CA TYR A 170 8.34 16.12 -11.49
C TYR A 170 7.69 15.49 -12.74
N LYS A 171 6.40 15.14 -12.69
CA LYS A 171 5.66 14.49 -13.78
C LYS A 171 6.24 13.12 -14.16
N THR A 172 6.68 12.34 -13.17
CA THR A 172 7.16 10.97 -13.44
C THR A 172 6.03 10.00 -13.73
N PHE A 173 6.37 8.95 -14.47
CA PHE A 173 5.43 7.91 -14.90
C PHE A 173 5.85 6.52 -14.43
N ILE A 174 7.04 6.32 -13.86
CA ILE A 174 7.41 5.01 -13.31
C ILE A 174 8.22 5.17 -12.03
N ALA A 175 7.93 4.31 -11.05
CA ALA A 175 8.68 4.16 -9.82
C ALA A 175 9.22 2.72 -9.71
N TYR A 176 10.49 2.55 -9.33
CA TYR A 176 11.12 1.23 -9.12
C TYR A 176 11.91 1.18 -7.82
N GLN A 177 11.67 0.18 -6.96
CA GLN A 177 12.57 -0.15 -5.83
C GLN A 177 13.94 -0.65 -6.36
N LYS A 178 15.04 -0.20 -5.75
CA LYS A 178 16.42 -0.26 -6.31
C LYS A 178 16.89 -1.64 -6.85
N ALA A 179 17.45 -1.58 -8.08
CA ALA A 179 18.64 -2.27 -8.64
C ALA A 179 18.50 -2.57 -10.15
N LYS A 180 17.26 -2.66 -10.68
CA LYS A 180 17.03 -3.30 -12.01
C LYS A 180 16.73 -2.34 -13.16
N PHE A 181 16.59 -1.04 -12.93
CA PHE A 181 16.24 -0.08 -13.98
C PHE A 181 17.21 1.10 -14.03
N ALA A 182 18.14 1.08 -14.98
CA ALA A 182 19.10 2.16 -15.24
C ALA A 182 18.53 3.26 -16.15
N GLY A 183 17.19 3.33 -16.29
CA GLY A 183 16.55 4.04 -17.38
C GLY A 183 16.52 3.21 -18.67
N SER A 184 15.78 3.71 -19.66
CA SER A 184 15.83 3.22 -21.03
C SER A 184 16.07 4.41 -21.96
N TYR A 185 16.25 4.20 -23.25
CA TYR A 185 16.37 5.31 -24.20
C TYR A 185 15.17 6.28 -24.18
N ARG A 186 14.02 5.86 -23.63
CA ARG A 186 12.82 6.71 -23.46
C ARG A 186 12.62 7.27 -22.06
N TRP A 187 13.30 6.72 -21.06
CA TRP A 187 13.09 7.05 -19.65
C TRP A 187 14.33 7.71 -19.08
N GLU A 188 14.16 8.87 -18.46
CA GLU A 188 15.21 9.53 -17.70
C GLU A 188 14.91 9.51 -16.21
N TRP A 189 15.97 9.38 -15.42
CA TRP A 189 15.89 9.46 -13.97
C TRP A 189 15.51 10.89 -13.55
N ALA A 190 14.53 11.01 -12.65
CA ALA A 190 14.05 12.29 -12.16
C ALA A 190 14.40 12.50 -10.67
N ALA A 191 14.09 11.50 -9.83
CA ALA A 191 14.26 11.62 -8.39
C ALA A 191 14.39 10.25 -7.72
N LYS A 192 14.87 10.27 -6.46
CA LYS A 192 14.76 9.14 -5.54
C LYS A 192 13.98 9.61 -4.31
N ILE A 193 12.88 8.94 -3.99
CA ILE A 193 12.04 9.22 -2.82
C ILE A 193 11.88 7.89 -2.08
N GLY A 194 12.29 7.83 -0.82
CA GLY A 194 12.37 6.59 -0.06
C GLY A 194 13.25 5.51 -0.72
N GLU A 195 12.67 4.34 -0.94
CA GLU A 195 13.30 3.19 -1.58
C GLU A 195 13.11 3.18 -3.12
N HIS A 196 12.21 3.99 -3.67
CA HIS A 196 11.90 4.05 -5.09
C HIS A 196 12.72 5.10 -5.87
N ASN A 197 13.06 4.74 -7.11
CA ASN A 197 13.62 5.64 -8.12
C ASN A 197 12.52 5.99 -9.12
N PHE A 198 12.27 7.28 -9.30
CA PHE A 198 11.21 7.83 -10.14
C PHE A 198 11.79 8.28 -11.48
N HIS A 199 11.11 7.93 -12.57
CA HIS A 199 11.54 8.18 -13.94
C HIS A 199 10.42 8.84 -14.75
N LYS A 200 10.80 9.79 -15.59
CA LYS A 200 9.90 10.48 -16.52
C LYS A 200 10.32 10.21 -17.96
N TRP A 201 9.44 10.56 -18.91
CA TRP A 201 9.83 10.52 -20.32
C TRP A 201 11.01 11.47 -20.54
N ARG A 202 11.99 11.02 -21.33
CA ARG A 202 13.01 11.91 -21.87
C ARG A 202 12.33 12.90 -22.82
N ASP A 203 12.79 14.14 -22.84
CA ASP A 203 12.27 15.17 -23.73
C ASP A 203 12.19 14.69 -25.19
N GLY A 204 11.03 14.87 -25.82
CA GLY A 204 10.74 14.41 -27.19
C GLY A 204 10.30 12.95 -27.32
N TYR A 205 10.13 12.23 -26.21
CA TYR A 205 9.58 10.87 -26.16
C TYR A 205 8.20 10.79 -25.51
N GLU A 206 7.57 11.92 -25.21
CA GLU A 206 6.25 11.99 -24.58
C GLU A 206 5.13 11.58 -25.54
N ASN A 207 5.30 11.77 -26.85
CA ASN A 207 4.34 11.33 -27.86
C ASN A 207 4.68 9.91 -28.35
N PRO A 208 3.72 8.95 -28.31
CA PRO A 208 3.91 7.59 -28.84
C PRO A 208 4.36 7.53 -30.29
N LYS A 209 3.97 8.50 -31.11
CA LYS A 209 4.36 8.60 -32.52
C LYS A 209 5.84 8.97 -32.69
N GLN A 210 6.43 9.62 -31.70
CA GLN A 210 7.84 10.01 -31.69
C GLN A 210 8.76 8.88 -31.23
N ILE A 211 8.19 7.84 -30.61
CA ILE A 211 8.93 6.68 -30.15
C ILE A 211 9.50 5.93 -31.38
N PRO A 212 10.83 5.83 -31.52
CA PRO A 212 11.45 5.08 -32.60
C PRO A 212 10.99 3.61 -32.59
N LYS A 213 10.50 3.12 -33.72
CA LYS A 213 10.12 1.70 -33.91
C LYS A 213 11.31 0.74 -33.77
N LYS A 214 12.55 1.25 -33.88
CA LYS A 214 13.79 0.50 -33.65
C LYS A 214 14.56 1.15 -32.51
N LYS A 215 15.03 0.34 -31.56
CA LYS A 215 15.93 0.78 -30.49
C LYS A 215 17.17 1.41 -31.14
N PRO A 216 17.57 2.64 -30.78
CA PRO A 216 18.82 3.20 -31.29
C PRO A 216 19.97 2.26 -30.93
N LYS A 217 20.85 1.96 -31.89
CA LYS A 217 22.07 1.20 -31.63
C LYS A 217 22.94 2.06 -30.72
N SER A 218 23.24 1.54 -29.53
CA SER A 218 24.24 2.10 -28.61
C SER A 218 25.63 2.03 -29.23
#